data_AF-A0AAX3PIU9-F1
#
_entry.id   AF-A0AAX3PIU9-F1
#
_cell.length_a   1.000
_cell.length_b   1.000
_cell.length_c   1.000
_cell.angle_alpha   90.00
_cell.angle_beta   90.00
_cell.angle_gamma   90.00
#
_symmetry.space_group_name_H-M   'P 1'
#
loop_
_entity.id
_entity.type
_entity.pdbx_description
1 polymer ?
#
loop_
_entity_poly.entity_id
_entity_poly.type
_entity_poly.pdbx_seq_one_letter_code
_entity_poly.pdbx_strand_id
1 'polypeptide(L)' 'MKIKYLKETHDSKVGDVKEIPDIQANVLVKLNIADIYQEQKKPAPKAKPSKTEE' A
#
# COMPACT_ATOMS: atom_id res chain seq x y z
N MET A 1 4.27 -6.86 -7.41
CA MET A 1 4.15 -5.66 -6.54
C MET A 1 2.70 -5.30 -6.24
N LYS A 2 2.41 -4.82 -5.02
CA LYS A 2 1.12 -4.16 -4.72
C LYS A 2 1.22 -2.67 -5.02
N ILE A 3 0.22 -2.13 -5.69
CA ILE A 3 0.07 -0.69 -5.94
C ILE A 3 -1.28 -0.20 -5.44
N LYS A 4 -1.35 1.08 -5.10
CA LYS A 4 -2.59 1.79 -4.81
C LYS A 4 -2.90 2.74 -5.94
N TYR A 5 -4.02 2.54 -6.61
CA TYR A 5 -4.44 3.44 -7.68
C TYR A 5 -4.71 4.84 -7.13
N LEU A 6 -4.09 5.85 -7.75
CA LEU A 6 -4.31 7.26 -7.45
C LEU A 6 -5.31 7.89 -8.41
N LYS A 7 -5.55 7.25 -9.56
CA LYS A 7 -6.51 7.66 -10.59
C LYS A 7 -7.47 6.52 -10.91
N GLU A 8 -8.67 6.88 -11.35
CA GLU A 8 -9.61 5.89 -11.91
C GLU A 8 -9.04 5.37 -13.23
N THR A 9 -9.03 4.06 -13.36
CA THR A 9 -8.63 3.32 -14.56
C THR A 9 -9.82 2.48 -15.01
N HIS A 10 -9.76 1.92 -16.22
CA HIS A 10 -10.81 1.01 -16.70
C HIS A 10 -11.03 -0.19 -15.77
N ASP A 11 -9.99 -0.55 -14.99
CA ASP A 11 -9.91 -1.79 -14.24
C ASP A 11 -10.08 -1.60 -12.71
N SER A 12 -9.86 -0.39 -12.21
CA SER A 12 -9.78 -0.08 -10.77
C SER A 12 -10.05 1.41 -10.49
N LYS A 13 -10.59 1.70 -9.30
CA LYS A 13 -10.90 3.06 -8.83
C LYS A 13 -9.76 3.67 -8.01
N VAL A 14 -9.83 4.98 -7.78
CA VAL A 14 -8.92 5.68 -6.85
C VAL A 14 -9.01 5.05 -5.46
N GLY A 15 -7.86 4.74 -4.88
CA GLY A 15 -7.73 4.13 -3.56
C GLY A 15 -7.71 2.61 -3.57
N ASP A 16 -8.04 1.98 -4.69
CA ASP A 16 -8.02 0.53 -4.86
C ASP A 16 -6.59 0.01 -4.79
N VAL A 17 -6.38 -1.10 -4.07
CA VAL A 17 -5.07 -1.74 -3.93
C VAL A 17 -5.07 -3.03 -4.72
N LYS A 18 -4.13 -3.17 -5.63
CA LYS A 18 -4.06 -4.33 -6.52
C LYS A 18 -2.65 -4.86 -6.60
N GLU A 19 -2.54 -6.18 -6.66
CA GLU A 19 -1.28 -6.87 -6.89
C GLU A 19 -1.11 -7.11 -8.38
N ILE A 20 -0.06 -6.52 -8.94
CA ILE A 20 0.26 -6.58 -10.38
C ILE A 20 1.76 -6.85 -10.56
N PRO A 21 2.18 -7.23 -11.79
CA PRO A 21 3.60 -7.44 -12.08
C PRO A 21 4.42 -6.15 -11.86
N ASP A 22 5.65 -6.31 -11.38
CA ASP A 22 6.57 -5.19 -11.10
C ASP A 22 6.79 -4.26 -12.31
N ILE A 23 6.80 -4.83 -13.53
CA ILE A 23 6.93 -4.05 -14.78
C ILE A 23 5.72 -3.11 -14.95
N GLN A 24 4.50 -3.63 -14.75
CA GLN A 24 3.27 -2.82 -14.86
C GLN A 24 3.18 -1.80 -13.72
N ALA A 25 3.52 -2.21 -12.49
CA ALA A 25 3.58 -1.32 -11.34
C ALA A 25 4.53 -0.15 -11.58
N ASN A 26 5.74 -0.40 -12.07
CA ASN A 26 6.72 0.64 -12.33
C ASN A 26 6.24 1.63 -13.39
N VAL A 27 5.56 1.17 -14.44
CA VAL A 27 4.94 2.06 -15.45
C VAL A 27 3.84 2.92 -14.82
N LEU A 28 2.92 2.32 -14.06
CA LEU A 28 1.82 3.06 -13.43
C LEU A 28 2.30 4.08 -12.38
N VAL A 29 3.36 3.74 -11.66
CA VAL A 29 4.01 4.64 -10.68
C VAL A 29 4.72 5.78 -11.41
N LYS A 30 5.50 5.50 -12.46
CA LYS A 30 6.14 6.55 -13.28
C LYS A 30 5.13 7.50 -13.92
N LEU A 31 3.98 6.98 -14.35
CA LEU A 31 2.90 7.78 -14.93
C LEU A 31 2.06 8.54 -13.88
N ASN A 32 2.38 8.43 -12.59
CA ASN A 32 1.59 9.02 -11.49
C ASN A 32 0.10 8.61 -11.55
N ILE A 33 -0.17 7.37 -11.98
CA ILE A 33 -1.51 6.76 -12.02
C ILE A 33 -1.75 5.93 -10.76
N ALA A 34 -0.69 5.34 -10.21
CA ALA A 34 -0.73 4.57 -8.97
C ALA A 34 0.52 4.83 -8.13
N ASP A 35 0.46 4.49 -6.86
CA ASP A 35 1.57 4.56 -5.92
C ASP A 35 1.98 3.15 -5.48
N ILE A 36 3.23 2.97 -5.05
CA ILE A 36 3.67 1.67 -4.54
C ILE A 36 2.99 1.43 -3.20
N TYR A 37 2.07 0.47 -3.16
CA TYR A 37 1.47 0.03 -1.91
C TYR A 37 2.41 -0.97 -1.26
N GLN A 38 3.43 -0.44 -0.60
CA GLN A 38 4.04 -1.21 0.46
C GLN A 38 3.01 -1.26 1.56
N GLU A 39 2.43 -2.45 1.75
CA GLU A 39 1.83 -2.82 3.02
C GLU A 39 2.95 -2.54 4.02
N GLN A 40 2.92 -1.37 4.66
CA GLN A 40 3.71 -1.15 5.84
C GLN A 40 3.29 -2.34 6.69
N LYS A 41 4.17 -3.35 6.79
CA LYS A 41 4.33 -4.10 8.01
C LYS A 41 4.31 -3.00 9.04
N LYS A 42 3.14 -2.82 9.68
CA LYS A 42 3.06 -2.10 10.93
C LYS A 42 4.32 -2.57 11.66
N PRO A 43 5.25 -1.69 12.07
CA PRO A 43 6.18 -2.15 13.08
C PRO A 43 5.30 -2.83 14.13
N ALA A 44 5.56 -4.12 14.34
CA ALA A 44 4.75 -4.99 15.18
C ALA A 44 4.31 -4.20 16.41
N PRO A 45 3.04 -4.35 16.87
CA PRO A 45 2.46 -3.48 17.89
C PRO A 45 3.49 -3.29 18.99
N LYS A 46 3.95 -2.03 19.18
CA LYS A 46 4.81 -1.70 20.30
C LYS A 46 4.12 -2.29 21.51
N ALA A 47 4.76 -3.29 22.11
CA ALA A 47 4.34 -3.88 23.35
C ALA A 47 3.98 -2.71 24.28
N LYS A 48 2.72 -2.61 24.68
CA LYS A 48 2.43 -1.89 25.91
C LYS A 48 3.12 -2.73 26.99
N PRO A 49 4.16 -2.24 27.69
CA PRO A 49 4.42 -2.80 29.00
C PRO A 49 3.15 -2.49 29.80
N SER A 50 2.32 -3.49 30.05
CA SER A 50 1.34 -3.41 31.13
C SER A 50 2.18 -3.39 32.40
N LYS A 51 2.57 -2.16 32.76
CA LYS A 51 3.14 -1.85 34.05
C LYS A 51 2.05 -2.15 35.07
N THR A 52 2.38 -3.06 35.98
CA THR A 52 1.78 -3.19 37.30
C THR A 52 1.63 -1.82 37.98
N GLU A 53 0.43 -1.53 38.46
CA GLU A 53 0.02 -0.54 39.48
C GLU A 53 -1.52 -0.60 39.42
N GLU A 54 -2.32 -0.89 40.44
CA GLU A 54 -2.21 -1.13 41.88
C GLU A 54 -3.50 -1.88 42.28
#